data_AF-A0A927PJJ0-F1
#
_entry.id   AF-A0A927PJJ0-F1
#
_cell.length_a   1.000
_cell.length_b   1.000
_cell.length_c   1.000
_cell.angle_alpha   90.00
_cell.angle_beta   90.00
_cell.angle_gamma   90.00
#
_symmetry.space_group_name_H-M   'P 1'
#
loop_
_entity.id
_entity.type
_entity.pdbx_description
1 polymer ?
#
loop_
_entity_poly.entity_id
_entity_poly.type
_entity_poly.pdbx_seq_one_letter_code
_entity_poly.pdbx_strand_id
1 'polypeptide(L)'
;MKTYILTALIIAFLSVFSAQASNKGEIIYTNIEKTENGTIKEYILYNTITSQAIKKTTYSYDSDNNILSKIEYDWSSLYGWVNNQKHEYEYNDGLIIYVTHTRWDEKKNKWATRSEQMAYNYNTDGDFISTQKTNINNELITLR
;
A
#
# COMPACT_ATOMS: atom_id res chain seq x y z
N MET A 1 42.18 7.09 19.29
CA MET A 1 40.83 6.57 18.95
C MET A 1 40.06 7.68 18.28
N LYS A 2 39.54 7.46 17.06
CA LYS A 2 38.70 8.44 16.36
C LYS A 2 37.25 8.16 16.74
N THR A 3 36.61 9.11 17.43
CA THR A 3 35.20 8.99 17.83
C THR A 3 34.35 9.54 16.69
N TYR A 4 33.66 8.66 15.98
CA TYR A 4 32.60 9.05 15.06
C TYR A 4 31.32 9.20 15.89
N ILE A 5 30.92 10.45 16.14
CA ILE A 5 29.62 10.73 16.77
C ILE A 5 28.57 10.49 15.68
N LEU A 6 27.81 9.41 15.83
CA LEU A 6 26.68 9.07 14.98
C LEU A 6 25.59 10.11 15.23
N THR A 7 25.46 11.10 14.36
CA THR A 7 24.39 12.09 14.42
C THR A 7 23.07 11.39 14.09
N ALA A 8 22.27 11.09 15.11
CA ALA A 8 20.89 10.64 14.93
C ALA A 8 20.08 11.78 14.30
N LEU A 9 19.79 11.64 13.00
CA LEU A 9 18.87 12.52 12.28
C LEU A 9 17.46 12.22 12.77
N ILE A 10 16.99 12.99 13.74
CA ILE A 10 15.57 13.04 14.10
C ILE A 10 14.88 13.80 12.96
N ILE A 11 14.34 13.05 11.98
CA ILE A 11 13.44 13.64 10.99
C ILE A 11 12.12 13.91 11.71
N ALA A 12 11.87 15.19 12.01
CA ALA A 12 10.60 15.67 12.49
C ALA A 12 9.54 15.46 11.38
N PHE A 13 8.64 14.50 11.59
CA PHE A 13 7.47 14.34 10.73
C PHE A 13 6.50 15.50 10.94
N LEU A 14 6.53 16.47 10.03
CA LEU A 14 5.47 17.46 9.84
C LEU A 14 4.31 16.78 9.11
N SER A 15 3.33 16.27 9.85
CA SER A 15 2.08 15.79 9.24
C SER A 15 1.29 16.99 8.71
N VAL A 16 1.26 17.16 7.39
CA VAL A 16 0.45 18.17 6.72
C VAL A 16 -1.02 17.72 6.77
N PHE A 17 -1.82 18.34 7.63
CA PHE A 17 -3.26 18.06 7.71
C PHE A 17 -3.96 18.61 6.47
N SER A 18 -4.36 17.73 5.55
CA SER A 18 -5.45 18.04 4.61
C SER A 18 -6.72 17.39 5.17
N ALA A 19 -7.48 18.17 5.94
CA ALA A 19 -8.80 17.75 6.42
C ALA A 19 -9.75 17.68 5.22
N GLN A 20 -9.86 16.52 4.58
CA GLN A 20 -11.01 16.21 3.72
C GLN A 20 -12.14 15.65 4.60
N ALA A 21 -13.36 16.08 4.32
CA ALA A 21 -14.57 15.86 5.12
C ALA A 21 -14.71 14.41 5.61
N SER A 22 -14.43 14.19 6.90
CA SER A 22 -14.70 12.93 7.59
C SER A 22 -16.06 12.99 8.29
N ASN A 23 -16.68 11.84 8.49
CA ASN A 23 -17.87 11.73 9.33
C ASN A 23 -17.56 12.29 10.72
N LYS A 24 -18.56 12.90 11.38
CA LYS A 24 -18.43 13.47 12.73
C LYS A 24 -17.81 12.43 13.67
N GLY A 25 -16.60 12.69 14.17
CA GLY A 25 -15.89 11.79 15.09
C GLY A 25 -14.77 10.96 14.47
N GLU A 26 -14.41 11.18 13.20
CA GLU A 26 -13.27 10.53 12.55
C GLU A 26 -12.22 11.56 12.13
N ILE A 27 -10.95 11.18 12.15
CA ILE A 27 -9.84 11.98 11.63
C ILE A 27 -8.88 11.09 10.84
N ILE A 28 -8.17 11.69 9.88
CA ILE A 28 -7.13 11.01 9.10
C ILE A 28 -5.77 11.56 9.51
N TYR A 29 -4.91 10.69 10.03
CA TYR A 29 -3.48 10.97 10.18
C TYR A 29 -2.76 10.58 8.90
N THR A 30 -1.78 11.39 8.51
CA THR A 30 -0.99 11.15 7.30
C THR A 30 0.49 11.21 7.62
N ASN A 31 1.24 10.26 7.08
CA ASN A 31 2.68 10.20 7.15
C ASN A 31 3.27 10.07 5.74
N ILE A 32 4.31 10.82 5.40
CA ILE A 32 4.95 10.77 4.07
C ILE A 32 6.46 10.64 4.24
N GLU A 33 6.99 9.48 3.89
CA GLU A 33 8.41 9.16 3.97
C GLU A 33 9.02 9.15 2.57
N LYS A 34 10.10 9.90 2.37
CA LYS A 34 10.91 9.83 1.15
C LYS A 34 12.04 8.83 1.36
N THR A 35 12.20 7.92 0.42
CA THR A 35 13.26 6.90 0.38
C THR A 35 14.16 7.14 -0.83
N GLU A 36 15.31 6.46 -0.90
CA GLU A 36 16.19 6.52 -2.08
C GLU A 36 15.50 6.05 -3.37
N ASN A 37 14.51 5.16 -3.26
CA ASN A 37 13.84 4.50 -4.39
C ASN A 37 12.43 5.06 -4.69
N GLY A 38 12.00 6.12 -3.98
CA GLY A 38 10.67 6.69 -4.15
C GLY A 38 10.03 7.16 -2.85
N THR A 39 8.71 7.07 -2.73
CA THR A 39 7.96 7.63 -1.59
C THR A 39 7.02 6.60 -0.97
N ILE A 40 6.89 6.60 0.35
CA ILE A 40 5.87 5.85 1.08
C ILE A 40 4.90 6.85 1.69
N LYS A 41 3.60 6.68 1.43
CA LYS A 41 2.52 7.46 2.05
C LYS A 41 1.67 6.54 2.92
N GLU A 42 1.43 6.93 4.16
CA GLU A 42 0.58 6.20 5.09
C GLU A 42 -0.57 7.09 5.53
N TYR A 43 -1.77 6.51 5.59
CA TYR A 43 -3.00 7.14 6.03
C TYR A 43 -3.65 6.28 7.11
N ILE A 44 -3.96 6.85 8.27
CA ILE A 44 -4.63 6.17 9.37
C ILE A 44 -5.97 6.86 9.64
N LEU A 45 -7.06 6.12 9.48
CA LEU A 45 -8.38 6.52 9.92
C LEU A 45 -8.52 6.22 11.41
N TYR A 46 -8.87 7.23 12.19
CA TYR A 46 -8.96 7.17 13.65
C TYR A 46 -10.30 7.71 14.13
N ASN A 47 -10.96 6.98 15.03
CA ASN A 47 -12.17 7.39 15.69
C ASN A 47 -11.83 8.20 16.96
N THR A 48 -12.18 9.49 16.96
CA THR A 48 -11.91 10.39 18.09
C THR A 48 -12.90 10.23 19.23
N ILE A 49 -14.08 9.63 19.00
CA ILE A 49 -15.08 9.36 20.04
C ILE A 49 -14.65 8.16 20.88
N THR A 50 -14.21 7.08 20.25
CA THR A 50 -13.77 5.85 20.94
C THR A 50 -12.28 5.84 21.26
N SER A 51 -11.51 6.82 20.76
CA SER A 51 -10.05 6.87 20.85
C SER A 51 -9.38 5.61 20.29
N GLN A 52 -9.83 5.15 19.11
CA GLN A 52 -9.34 3.92 18.49
C GLN A 52 -8.99 4.13 17.03
N ALA A 53 -7.89 3.53 16.61
CA ALA A 53 -7.60 3.38 15.19
C ALA A 53 -8.62 2.45 14.54
N ILE A 54 -8.97 2.73 13.28
CA ILE A 54 -9.95 1.96 12.51
C ILE A 54 -9.23 1.19 11.40
N LYS A 55 -8.58 1.93 10.50
CA LYS A 55 -7.98 1.41 9.29
C LYS A 55 -6.69 2.14 8.98
N LYS A 56 -5.73 1.43 8.41
CA LYS A 56 -4.52 2.02 7.83
C LYS A 56 -4.40 1.65 6.37
N THR A 57 -3.93 2.59 5.56
CA THR A 57 -3.59 2.35 4.15
C THR A 57 -2.19 2.88 3.90
N THR A 58 -1.31 2.05 3.36
CA THR A 58 0.02 2.46 2.89
C THR A 58 0.06 2.40 1.37
N TYR A 59 0.74 3.36 0.77
CA TYR A 59 1.05 3.41 -0.66
C TYR A 59 2.56 3.50 -0.80
N SER A 60 3.15 2.66 -1.64
CA SER A 60 4.52 2.83 -2.10
C SER A 60 4.52 3.36 -3.52
N TYR A 61 5.45 4.28 -3.80
CA TYR A 61 5.67 4.88 -5.09
C TYR A 61 7.14 4.73 -5.48
N ASP A 62 7.42 4.62 -6.77
CA ASP A 62 8.78 4.73 -7.31
C ASP A 62 9.26 6.20 -7.35
N SER A 63 10.45 6.42 -7.89
CA SER A 63 11.04 7.76 -8.06
C SER A 63 10.28 8.63 -9.07
N ASP A 64 9.58 8.02 -10.01
CA ASP A 64 8.78 8.69 -11.04
C ASP A 64 7.33 8.93 -10.58
N ASN A 65 7.04 8.61 -9.31
CA ASN A 65 5.75 8.76 -8.65
C ASN A 65 4.64 7.87 -9.24
N ASN A 66 5.01 6.76 -9.88
CA ASN A 66 4.08 5.66 -10.16
C ASN A 66 3.79 4.88 -8.88
N ILE A 67 2.55 4.42 -8.70
CA ILE A 67 2.19 3.61 -7.53
C ILE A 67 2.76 2.22 -7.74
N LEU A 68 3.54 1.70 -6.81
CA LEU A 68 4.02 0.31 -6.86
C LEU A 68 3.08 -0.62 -6.10
N SER A 69 2.59 -0.18 -4.94
CA SER A 69 1.65 -0.97 -4.14
C SER A 69 0.73 -0.13 -3.28
N LYS A 70 -0.43 -0.70 -2.94
CA LYS A 70 -1.35 -0.23 -1.91
C LYS A 70 -1.62 -1.38 -0.95
N ILE A 71 -1.35 -1.21 0.35
CA ILE A 71 -1.66 -2.20 1.38
C ILE A 71 -2.65 -1.62 2.38
N GLU A 72 -3.69 -2.39 2.69
CA GLU A 72 -4.71 -2.04 3.67
C GLU A 72 -4.61 -2.93 4.90
N TYR A 73 -4.81 -2.32 6.05
CA TYR A 73 -4.72 -2.93 7.36
C TYR A 73 -5.93 -2.56 8.20
N ASP A 74 -6.39 -3.50 9.01
CA ASP A 74 -7.39 -3.24 10.04
C ASP A 74 -6.73 -3.17 11.42
N TRP A 75 -7.32 -2.39 12.32
CA TRP A 75 -6.88 -2.33 13.70
C TRP A 75 -7.50 -3.45 14.54
N SER A 76 -6.66 -4.25 15.18
CA SER A 76 -7.03 -5.21 16.21
C SER A 76 -6.62 -4.68 17.58
N SER A 77 -7.53 -4.71 18.55
CA SER A 77 -7.21 -4.38 19.94
C SER A 77 -6.24 -5.37 20.59
N LEU A 78 -6.12 -6.58 20.03
CA LEU A 78 -5.24 -7.64 20.54
C LEU A 78 -3.87 -7.63 19.86
N TYR A 79 -3.83 -7.34 18.56
CA TYR A 79 -2.63 -7.53 17.73
C TYR A 79 -2.10 -6.24 17.08
N GLY A 80 -2.79 -5.11 17.24
CA GLY A 80 -2.49 -3.87 16.55
C GLY A 80 -2.86 -3.95 15.07
N TRP A 81 -2.02 -3.41 14.18
CA TRP A 81 -2.28 -3.43 12.74
C TRP A 81 -2.16 -4.84 12.16
N VAL A 82 -3.25 -5.35 11.58
CA VAL A 82 -3.31 -6.63 10.89
C VAL A 82 -3.51 -6.39 9.39
N ASN A 83 -2.76 -7.12 8.55
CA ASN A 83 -2.93 -7.07 7.10
C ASN A 83 -4.36 -7.47 6.71
N ASN A 84 -4.95 -6.75 5.76
CA ASN A 84 -6.24 -7.11 5.16
C ASN A 84 -6.06 -7.54 3.71
N GLN A 85 -5.55 -6.63 2.88
CA GLN A 85 -5.36 -6.88 1.45
C GLN A 85 -4.28 -5.97 0.86
N LYS A 86 -3.73 -6.38 -0.28
CA LYS A 86 -2.79 -5.57 -1.06
C LYS A 86 -3.19 -5.52 -2.53
N HIS A 87 -2.77 -4.43 -3.18
CA HIS A 87 -2.78 -4.26 -4.62
C HIS A 87 -1.34 -3.95 -5.07
N GLU A 88 -0.89 -4.63 -6.11
CA GLU A 88 0.41 -4.41 -6.76
C GLU A 88 0.16 -3.96 -8.18
N TYR A 89 0.92 -2.97 -8.63
CA TYR A 89 0.71 -2.28 -9.90
C TYR A 89 1.94 -2.47 -10.78
N GLU A 90 1.70 -2.80 -12.04
CA GLU A 90 2.74 -2.95 -13.06
C GLU A 90 2.47 -2.03 -14.22
N TYR A 91 3.54 -1.45 -14.76
CA TYR A 91 3.46 -0.43 -15.81
C TYR A 91 4.26 -0.86 -17.03
N ASN A 92 3.80 -0.42 -18.20
CA ASN A 92 4.56 -0.41 -19.44
C ASN A 92 4.43 0.97 -20.07
N ASP A 93 5.55 1.63 -20.36
CA ASP A 93 5.59 2.98 -20.93
C ASP A 93 4.67 3.99 -20.20
N GLY A 94 4.64 3.92 -18.87
CA GLY A 94 3.83 4.81 -18.01
C GLY A 94 2.34 4.47 -17.93
N LEU A 95 1.86 3.45 -18.66
CA LEU A 95 0.50 2.93 -18.57
C LEU A 95 0.44 1.74 -17.63
N ILE A 96 -0.57 1.69 -16.75
CA ILE A 96 -0.82 0.51 -15.92
C ILE A 96 -1.24 -0.64 -16.82
N ILE A 97 -0.49 -1.74 -16.80
CA ILE A 97 -0.83 -2.96 -17.58
C ILE A 97 -1.42 -4.05 -16.69
N TYR A 98 -1.04 -4.11 -15.41
CA TYR A 98 -1.61 -5.06 -14.45
C TYR A 98 -1.89 -4.41 -13.11
N VAL A 99 -2.99 -4.83 -12.49
CA VAL A 99 -3.26 -4.65 -11.07
C VAL A 99 -3.54 -6.01 -10.45
N THR A 100 -2.70 -6.42 -9.51
CA THR A 100 -2.82 -7.71 -8.81
C THR A 100 -3.34 -7.48 -7.40
N HIS A 101 -4.55 -7.98 -7.12
CA HIS A 101 -5.18 -7.97 -5.80
C HIS A 101 -4.91 -9.26 -5.05
N THR A 102 -4.44 -9.16 -3.80
CA THR A 102 -4.18 -10.31 -2.94
C THR A 102 -4.75 -10.07 -1.55
N ARG A 103 -5.55 -11.01 -1.05
CA ARG A 103 -6.08 -10.98 0.32
C ARG A 103 -5.10 -11.58 1.31
N TRP A 104 -5.14 -11.12 2.55
CA TRP A 104 -4.47 -11.76 3.67
C TRP A 104 -5.22 -13.03 4.09
N ASP A 105 -4.50 -14.13 4.32
CA ASP A 105 -5.04 -15.35 4.92
C ASP A 105 -4.71 -15.32 6.42
N GLU A 106 -5.65 -14.83 7.23
CA GLU A 106 -5.50 -14.70 8.68
C GLU A 106 -5.18 -16.04 9.36
N LYS A 107 -5.77 -17.15 8.88
CA LYS A 107 -5.57 -18.48 9.46
C LYS A 107 -4.15 -18.98 9.26
N LYS A 108 -3.54 -18.65 8.11
CA LYS A 108 -2.17 -19.03 7.77
C LYS A 108 -1.15 -17.94 8.10
N ASN A 109 -1.60 -16.77 8.55
CA ASN A 109 -0.79 -15.59 8.84
C ASN A 109 0.16 -15.23 7.68
N LYS A 110 -0.36 -15.25 6.45
CA LYS A 110 0.40 -14.92 5.23
C LYS A 110 -0.54 -14.41 4.13
N TRP A 111 0.01 -13.79 3.09
CA TRP A 111 -0.77 -13.47 1.89
C TRP A 111 -1.32 -14.74 1.26
N ALA A 112 -2.55 -14.68 0.76
CA ALA A 112 -3.19 -15.79 0.08
C ALA A 112 -2.36 -16.21 -1.13
N THR A 113 -2.31 -17.52 -1.39
CA THR A 113 -1.64 -18.06 -2.58
C THR A 113 -2.44 -17.80 -3.85
N ARG A 114 -3.69 -17.36 -3.74
CA ARG A 114 -4.51 -16.97 -4.89
C ARG A 114 -4.71 -15.46 -4.92
N SER A 115 -4.51 -14.88 -6.08
CA SER A 115 -4.70 -13.45 -6.36
C SER A 115 -5.63 -13.25 -7.54
N GLU A 116 -6.26 -12.09 -7.60
CA GLU A 116 -7.02 -11.65 -8.76
C GLU A 116 -6.18 -10.62 -9.51
N GLN A 117 -5.75 -10.92 -10.72
CA GLN A 117 -5.04 -9.97 -11.58
C GLN A 117 -6.01 -9.41 -12.61
N MET A 118 -5.94 -8.09 -12.79
CA MET A 118 -6.65 -7.37 -13.83
C MET A 118 -5.64 -6.81 -14.82
N ALA A 119 -5.72 -7.28 -16.06
CA ALA A 119 -4.95 -6.78 -17.19
C ALA A 119 -5.70 -5.62 -17.85
N TYR A 120 -4.98 -4.56 -18.19
CA TYR A 120 -5.48 -3.40 -18.92
C TYR A 120 -4.85 -3.41 -20.32
N ASN A 121 -5.70 -3.53 -21.34
CA ASN A 121 -5.27 -3.65 -22.73
C ASN A 121 -5.45 -2.33 -23.45
N TYR A 122 -4.44 -1.94 -24.23
CA TYR A 122 -4.39 -0.70 -24.98
C TYR A 122 -4.13 -0.97 -26.46
N ASN A 123 -4.53 -0.05 -27.34
CA ASN A 123 -4.15 -0.09 -28.75
C ASN A 123 -2.72 0.46 -28.93
N THR A 124 -2.24 0.52 -30.17
CA THR A 124 -0.91 1.06 -30.51
C THR A 124 -0.76 2.55 -30.23
N ASP A 125 -1.87 3.27 -30.13
CA ASP A 125 -1.90 4.72 -29.86
C ASP A 125 -1.95 5.01 -28.35
N GLY A 126 -2.04 3.96 -27.51
CA GLY A 126 -2.14 4.08 -26.05
C GLY A 126 -3.56 4.27 -25.53
N ASP A 127 -4.59 4.14 -26.37
CA ASP A 127 -5.98 4.21 -25.94
C ASP A 127 -6.41 2.92 -25.26
N PHE A 128 -7.14 3.06 -24.16
CA PHE A 128 -7.73 1.92 -23.46
C PHE A 128 -8.75 1.18 -24.34
N ILE A 129 -8.60 -0.13 -24.46
CA ILE A 129 -9.51 -1.01 -25.19
C ILE A 129 -10.41 -1.78 -24.24
N SER A 130 -9.80 -2.50 -23.27
CA SER A 130 -10.53 -3.47 -22.44
C SER A 130 -9.78 -3.82 -21.17
N THR A 131 -10.48 -4.44 -20.23
CA THR A 131 -9.88 -5.15 -19.10
C THR A 131 -10.15 -6.65 -19.17
N GLN A 132 -9.21 -7.44 -18.68
CA GLN A 132 -9.37 -8.87 -18.47
C GLN A 132 -9.05 -9.22 -17.03
N LYS A 133 -9.88 -10.05 -16.38
CA LYS A 133 -9.66 -10.53 -15.02
C LYS A 133 -9.28 -12.01 -15.02
N THR A 134 -8.20 -12.35 -14.33
CA THR A 134 -7.67 -13.70 -14.20
C THR A 134 -7.37 -14.02 -12.74
N ASN A 135 -7.65 -15.26 -12.31
CA ASN A 135 -7.19 -15.75 -11.01
C ASN A 135 -5.81 -16.39 -11.16
N ILE A 136 -4.84 -15.94 -10.37
CA ILE A 136 -3.46 -16.43 -10.39
C ILE A 136 -3.23 -17.34 -9.17
N ASN A 137 -2.55 -18.47 -9.38
CA ASN A 137 -1.99 -19.27 -8.29
C ASN A 137 -0.51 -18.91 -8.12
N ASN A 138 -0.18 -18.27 -7.00
CA ASN A 138 1.16 -17.83 -6.62
C ASN A 138 1.97 -18.93 -5.92
N GLU A 139 1.51 -20.18 -5.95
CA GLU A 139 2.31 -21.30 -5.47
C GLU A 139 3.52 -21.50 -6.40
N LEU A 140 4.73 -21.38 -5.84
CA LEU A 140 5.96 -21.75 -6.51
C LEU A 140 5.86 -23.23 -6.91
N ILE A 141 5.75 -23.52 -8.20
CA ILE A 141 5.95 -24.88 -8.72
C ILE A 141 7.42 -25.19 -8.47
N THR A 142 7.68 -25.93 -7.39
CA THR A 142 9.02 -26.49 -7.17
C THR A 142 9.11 -27.69 -8.10
N LEU A 143 9.75 -27.51 -9.27
CA LEU A 143 10.13 -28.65 -10.11
C LEU A 143 11.12 -29.49 -9.30
N ARG A 144 10.73 -30.72 -8.95
CA ARG A 144 11.60 -31.74 -8.39
C ARG A 144 12.29 -32.52 -9.50
#